data_AF-A0AA96Q5V5-F1
#
_entry.id   AF-A0AA96Q5V5-F1
#
_cell.length_a   1.000
_cell.length_b   1.000
_cell.length_c   1.000
_cell.angle_alpha   90.00
_cell.angle_beta   90.00
_cell.angle_gamma   90.00
#
_symmetry.space_group_name_H-M   'P 1'
#
loop_
_entity.id
_entity.type
_entity.pdbx_description
1 polymer ?
#
loop_
_entity_poly.entity_id
_entity_poly.type
_entity_poly.pdbx_seq_one_letter_code
_entity_poly.pdbx_strand_id
1 'polypeptide(L)'
;MSAPALTFLAPPPTGYDPADDPGDDTAAVAPRPGAAAPRSGPAPALRMTRGARAAAAGARISDADVRRCLDAPDDVTPDADTPSRTHVRRGTLVVLTAADGTVLRVSRRGR
;
A
#
# COMPACT_ATOMS: atom_id res chain seq x y z
N MET A 1 -32.71 -13.34 31.98
CA MET A 1 -31.57 -14.29 31.88
C MET A 1 -30.53 -13.64 30.98
N SER A 2 -29.31 -13.43 31.46
CA SER A 2 -28.23 -12.70 30.74
C SER A 2 -27.09 -13.67 30.41
N ALA A 3 -26.60 -13.67 29.17
CA ALA A 3 -25.53 -14.57 28.73
C ALA A 3 -24.14 -13.97 29.03
N PRO A 4 -23.13 -14.77 29.42
CA PRO A 4 -21.77 -14.26 29.64
C PRO A 4 -21.02 -14.06 28.31
N ALA A 5 -20.32 -12.93 28.17
CA ALA A 5 -19.46 -12.62 27.04
C ALA A 5 -18.13 -13.39 27.14
N LEU A 6 -17.70 -14.03 26.04
CA LEU A 6 -16.40 -14.70 25.95
C LEU A 6 -15.33 -13.69 25.53
N THR A 7 -14.34 -13.46 26.40
CA THR A 7 -13.16 -12.63 26.10
C THR A 7 -11.99 -13.53 25.72
N PHE A 8 -11.47 -13.37 24.50
CA PHE A 8 -10.24 -14.04 24.06
C PHE A 8 -9.04 -13.14 24.37
N LEU A 9 -8.10 -13.64 25.18
CA LEU A 9 -6.80 -12.99 25.43
C LEU A 9 -5.78 -13.50 24.39
N ALA A 10 -5.13 -12.59 23.67
CA ALA A 10 -4.03 -12.91 22.76
C ALA A 10 -2.70 -13.11 23.52
N PRO A 11 -1.77 -13.97 23.04
CA PRO A 11 -0.49 -14.22 23.69
C PRO A 11 0.49 -13.04 23.52
N PRO A 12 1.44 -12.85 24.47
CA PRO A 12 2.38 -11.73 24.43
C PRO A 12 3.43 -11.91 23.32
N PRO A 13 3.95 -10.83 22.73
CA PRO A 13 4.97 -10.93 21.69
C PRO A 13 6.33 -11.32 22.31
N THR A 14 6.93 -12.39 21.80
CA THR A 14 8.33 -12.74 22.08
C THR A 14 9.24 -11.73 21.38
N GLY A 15 9.82 -10.82 22.16
CA GLY A 15 10.87 -9.91 21.71
C GLY A 15 12.17 -10.68 21.47
N TYR A 16 12.74 -10.51 20.27
CA TYR A 16 14.11 -10.87 19.96
C TYR A 16 14.76 -9.65 19.31
N ASP A 17 15.76 -9.09 20.00
CA ASP A 17 16.59 -7.96 19.57
C ASP A 17 18.07 -8.35 19.80
N PRO A 18 18.92 -8.37 18.76
CA PRO A 18 20.35 -8.30 18.93
C PRO A 18 20.81 -6.86 18.69
N ALA A 19 20.97 -6.12 19.79
CA ALA A 19 21.69 -4.86 19.83
C ALA A 19 23.20 -5.11 19.98
N ASP A 20 24.00 -4.49 19.12
CA ASP A 20 25.38 -4.09 19.43
C ASP A 20 25.52 -2.59 19.08
N ASP A 21 25.69 -1.80 20.13
CA ASP A 21 25.92 -0.35 20.29
C ASP A 21 27.28 0.10 19.67
N PRO A 22 27.79 1.36 19.81
CA PRO A 22 27.17 2.60 20.28
C PRO A 22 27.44 3.84 19.40
N GLY A 23 26.50 4.78 19.40
CA GLY A 23 26.64 6.07 18.69
C GLY A 23 25.55 7.08 19.01
N ASP A 24 25.33 7.30 20.31
CA ASP A 24 24.86 8.50 20.99
C ASP A 24 23.55 9.21 20.54
N ASP A 25 22.62 9.20 21.49
CA ASP A 25 21.83 10.33 21.99
C ASP A 25 20.31 10.39 21.70
N THR A 26 19.58 10.53 22.82
CA THR A 26 18.17 10.93 23.02
C THR A 26 17.01 9.91 22.90
N ALA A 27 16.65 9.41 24.09
CA ALA A 27 15.30 9.32 24.67
C ALA A 27 14.14 8.70 23.86
N ALA A 28 13.79 7.48 24.28
CA ALA A 28 12.60 6.74 23.93
C ALA A 28 11.29 7.47 24.28
N VAL A 29 10.52 7.81 23.25
CA VAL A 29 9.06 8.03 23.33
C VAL A 29 8.40 7.03 22.39
N ALA A 30 7.50 6.23 22.95
CA ALA A 30 6.73 5.20 22.25
C ALA A 30 5.97 5.77 21.03
N PRO A 31 6.00 5.10 19.85
CA PRO A 31 5.08 5.44 18.79
C PRO A 31 3.72 4.79 19.08
N ARG A 32 2.73 5.63 19.33
CA ARG A 32 1.30 5.30 19.25
C ARG A 32 0.98 4.67 17.88
N PRO A 33 -0.06 3.83 17.73
CA PRO A 33 -0.55 3.44 16.42
C PRO A 33 -1.29 4.63 15.82
N GLY A 34 -0.54 5.54 15.23
CA GLY A 34 -1.05 6.77 14.64
C GLY A 34 -0.13 7.17 13.52
N ALA A 35 -0.65 7.10 12.30
CA ALA A 35 0.00 7.50 11.06
C ALA A 35 1.36 6.82 10.84
N ALA A 36 1.38 5.82 9.94
CA ALA A 36 2.61 5.45 9.27
C ALA A 36 3.17 6.70 8.59
N ALA A 37 4.11 7.39 9.25
CA ALA A 37 4.97 8.35 8.60
C ALA A 37 5.64 7.59 7.45
N PRO A 38 5.54 8.06 6.20
CA PRO A 38 6.18 7.39 5.09
C PRO A 38 7.68 7.47 5.36
N ARG A 39 8.29 6.33 5.71
CA ARG A 39 9.74 6.18 5.81
C ARG A 39 10.30 6.77 4.52
N SER A 40 10.97 7.91 4.62
CA SER A 40 11.54 8.65 3.49
C SER A 40 12.82 7.98 3.00
N GLY A 41 12.77 6.65 2.85
CA GLY A 41 13.66 5.92 1.97
C GLY A 41 13.17 6.06 0.52
N PRO A 42 14.02 5.83 -0.48
CA PRO A 42 13.59 5.78 -1.86
C PRO A 42 12.42 4.81 -1.98
N ALA A 43 11.26 5.30 -2.45
CA ALA A 43 10.07 4.48 -2.58
C ALA A 43 10.40 3.24 -3.43
N PRO A 44 10.01 2.03 -3.01
CA PRO A 44 10.30 0.83 -3.77
C PRO A 44 9.76 0.97 -5.19
N ALA A 45 10.60 0.63 -6.17
CA ALA A 45 10.29 0.79 -7.58
C ALA A 45 8.94 0.14 -7.91
N LEU A 46 8.08 0.89 -8.60
CA LEU A 46 6.75 0.45 -8.96
C LEU A 46 6.84 -0.77 -9.89
N ARG A 47 6.26 -1.90 -9.46
CA ARG A 47 6.20 -3.12 -10.27
C ARG A 47 5.12 -2.95 -11.33
N MET A 48 5.52 -2.82 -12.59
CA MET A 48 4.60 -2.65 -13.72
C MET A 48 4.92 -3.63 -14.83
N THR A 49 3.89 -4.14 -15.50
CA THR A 49 4.08 -4.86 -16.76
C THR A 49 4.57 -3.91 -17.86
N ARG A 50 5.20 -4.46 -18.90
CA ARG A 50 5.64 -3.67 -20.07
C ARG A 50 4.47 -2.89 -20.71
N GLY A 51 3.30 -3.52 -20.81
CA GLY A 51 2.08 -2.89 -21.34
C GLY A 51 1.58 -1.75 -20.47
N ALA A 52 1.56 -1.94 -19.15
CA ALA A 52 1.21 -0.88 -18.20
C ALA A 52 2.15 0.33 -18.30
N ARG A 53 3.46 0.09 -18.40
CA ARG A 53 4.46 1.14 -18.55
C ARG A 53 4.31 1.90 -19.87
N ALA A 54 4.07 1.20 -20.97
CA ALA A 54 3.81 1.83 -22.27
C ALA A 54 2.53 2.67 -22.25
N ALA A 55 1.45 2.17 -21.63
CA ALA A 55 0.20 2.90 -21.49
C ALA A 55 0.35 4.16 -20.62
N ALA A 56 1.10 4.07 -19.51
CA ALA A 56 1.41 5.21 -18.67
C ALA A 56 2.19 6.29 -19.44
N ALA A 57 3.21 5.90 -20.21
CA ALA A 57 3.94 6.82 -21.07
C ALA A 57 3.03 7.49 -22.12
N GLY A 58 2.20 6.71 -22.82
CA GLY A 58 1.26 7.23 -23.83
C GLY A 58 0.23 8.20 -23.25
N ALA A 59 -0.23 7.95 -22.02
CA ALA A 59 -1.20 8.78 -21.31
C ALA A 59 -0.57 9.91 -20.47
N ARG A 60 0.76 10.08 -20.50
CA ARG A 60 1.53 11.05 -19.69
C ARG A 60 1.24 10.91 -18.19
N ILE A 61 1.20 9.68 -17.71
CA ILE A 61 0.99 9.34 -16.31
C ILE A 61 2.36 9.04 -15.71
N SER A 62 2.74 9.78 -14.67
CA SER A 62 4.02 9.55 -13.99
C SER A 62 3.94 8.36 -13.03
N ASP A 63 5.07 7.70 -12.77
CA ASP A 63 5.16 6.66 -11.74
C ASP A 63 4.74 7.21 -10.36
N ALA A 64 4.99 8.50 -10.10
CA ALA A 64 4.54 9.19 -8.90
C ALA A 64 3.01 9.31 -8.81
N ASP A 65 2.31 9.55 -9.93
CA ASP A 65 0.84 9.57 -9.96
C ASP A 65 0.27 8.18 -9.68
N VAL A 66 0.85 7.13 -10.28
CA VAL A 66 0.43 5.75 -10.03
C VAL A 66 0.69 5.37 -8.57
N ARG A 67 1.85 5.72 -8.03
CA ARG A 67 2.19 5.50 -6.63
C ARG A 67 1.20 6.20 -5.70
N ARG A 68 0.92 7.47 -5.95
CA ARG A 68 -0.08 8.25 -5.23
C ARG A 68 -1.48 7.62 -5.31
N CYS A 69 -1.86 7.06 -6.47
CA CYS A 69 -3.11 6.32 -6.63
C CYS A 69 -3.19 5.10 -5.71
N LEU A 70 -2.11 4.33 -5.62
CA LEU A 70 -2.04 3.12 -4.79
C LEU A 70 -1.93 3.43 -3.29
N ASP A 71 -1.21 4.48 -2.90
CA ASP A 71 -0.98 4.82 -1.49
C ASP A 71 -2.22 5.48 -0.84
N ALA A 72 -3.03 6.20 -1.61
CA ALA A 72 -4.27 6.82 -1.12
C ALA A 72 -5.35 6.82 -2.22
N PRO A 73 -6.04 5.69 -2.41
CA PRO A 73 -7.09 5.54 -3.40
C PRO A 73 -8.41 6.18 -2.94
N ASP A 74 -9.21 6.63 -3.90
CA ASP A 74 -10.59 7.06 -3.66
C ASP A 74 -11.54 5.86 -3.63
N ASP A 75 -11.27 4.85 -4.47
CA ASP A 75 -12.11 3.67 -4.66
C ASP A 75 -11.25 2.47 -5.06
N VAL A 76 -11.62 1.30 -4.53
CA VAL A 76 -10.93 0.02 -4.73
C VAL A 76 -11.99 -1.05 -4.98
N THR A 77 -12.06 -1.55 -6.20
CA THR A 77 -13.08 -2.51 -6.62
C THR A 77 -12.40 -3.74 -7.23
N PRO A 78 -12.74 -4.98 -6.81
CA PRO A 78 -12.26 -6.18 -7.47
C PRO A 78 -12.75 -6.23 -8.92
N ASP A 79 -11.90 -6.71 -9.82
CA ASP A 79 -12.30 -6.92 -11.22
C ASP A 79 -13.37 -8.02 -11.31
N ALA A 80 -14.46 -7.73 -12.02
CA ALA A 80 -15.62 -8.61 -12.08
C ALA A 80 -15.32 -9.92 -12.84
N ASP A 81 -14.43 -9.87 -13.83
CA ASP A 81 -14.06 -11.02 -14.65
C ASP A 81 -12.95 -11.84 -13.99
N THR A 82 -12.07 -11.18 -13.23
CA THR A 82 -10.92 -11.81 -12.57
C THR A 82 -10.75 -11.24 -11.16
N PRO A 83 -11.38 -11.82 -10.12
CA PRO A 83 -11.39 -11.25 -8.77
C PRO A 83 -10.02 -11.22 -8.07
N SER A 84 -9.02 -11.91 -8.63
CA SER A 84 -7.62 -11.77 -8.20
C SER A 84 -6.96 -10.47 -8.66
N ARG A 85 -7.67 -9.64 -9.42
CA ARG A 85 -7.24 -8.31 -9.86
C ARG A 85 -8.10 -7.23 -9.21
N THR A 86 -7.49 -6.09 -8.98
CA THR A 86 -8.14 -4.97 -8.29
C THR A 86 -7.98 -3.69 -9.10
N HIS A 87 -9.10 -3.02 -9.35
CA HIS A 87 -9.16 -1.67 -9.88
C HIS A 87 -9.03 -0.68 -8.75
N VAL A 88 -7.96 0.11 -8.81
CA VAL A 88 -7.67 1.18 -7.88
C VAL A 88 -7.87 2.49 -8.60
N ARG A 89 -8.70 3.38 -8.03
CA ARG A 89 -9.08 4.63 -8.65
C ARG A 89 -8.70 5.81 -7.78
N ARG A 90 -8.19 6.86 -8.43
CA ARG A 90 -7.95 8.17 -7.82
C ARG A 90 -8.23 9.28 -8.83
N GLY A 91 -9.26 10.08 -8.59
CA GLY A 91 -9.77 11.06 -9.54
C GLY A 91 -10.10 10.44 -10.90
N THR A 92 -9.38 10.85 -11.94
CA THR A 92 -9.53 10.30 -13.30
C THR A 92 -8.60 9.12 -13.58
N LEU A 93 -7.64 8.83 -12.70
CA LEU A 93 -6.68 7.74 -12.86
C LEU A 93 -7.30 6.40 -12.41
N VAL A 94 -7.15 5.38 -13.26
CA VAL A 94 -7.54 4.00 -12.95
C VAL A 94 -6.31 3.10 -13.15
N VAL A 95 -5.97 2.35 -12.12
CA VAL A 95 -4.84 1.43 -12.07
C VAL A 95 -5.39 0.03 -11.83
N LEU A 96 -5.12 -0.90 -12.74
CA LEU A 96 -5.44 -2.32 -12.54
C LEU A 96 -4.21 -3.01 -11.96
N THR A 97 -4.38 -3.66 -10.82
CA THR A 97 -3.33 -4.41 -10.13
C THR A 97 -3.66 -5.89 -10.07
N ALA A 98 -2.63 -6.74 -10.08
CA ALA A 98 -2.72 -8.14 -9.71
C ALA A 98 -2.69 -8.31 -8.20
N ALA A 99 -3.02 -9.51 -7.71
CA ALA A 99 -3.00 -9.87 -6.30
C ALA A 99 -1.61 -9.69 -5.62
N ASP A 100 -0.53 -9.74 -6.40
CA ASP A 100 0.84 -9.54 -5.94
C ASP A 100 1.25 -8.06 -5.89
N GLY A 101 0.34 -7.13 -6.22
CA GLY A 101 0.59 -5.70 -6.30
C GLY A 101 1.23 -5.24 -7.61
N THR A 102 1.43 -6.12 -8.60
CA THR A 102 1.95 -5.73 -9.91
C THR A 102 0.91 -4.94 -10.69
N VAL A 103 1.29 -3.78 -11.22
CA VAL A 103 0.42 -2.96 -12.07
C VAL A 103 0.33 -3.59 -13.46
N LEU A 104 -0.88 -4.00 -13.82
CA LEU A 104 -1.21 -4.65 -15.08
C LEU A 104 -1.61 -3.65 -16.17
N ARG A 105 -2.33 -2.59 -15.79
CA ARG A 105 -2.80 -1.55 -16.71
C ARG A 105 -2.96 -0.22 -15.99
N VAL A 106 -2.74 0.87 -16.72
CA VAL A 106 -2.99 2.23 -16.24
C VAL A 106 -3.77 2.98 -17.31
N SER A 107 -4.77 3.76 -16.90
CA SER A 107 -5.55 4.59 -17.82
C SER A 107 -6.05 5.85 -17.13
N ARG A 108 -6.32 6.90 -17.90
CA ARG A 108 -7.06 8.07 -17.43
C ARG A 108 -8.44 8.08 -18.08
N ARG A 109 -9.48 8.27 -17.28
CA ARG A 109 -10.85 8.48 -17.76
C ARG A 109 -10.90 9.79 -18.55
N GLY A 110 -11.35 9.74 -19.80
CA GLY A 110 -11.51 10.91 -20.67
C GLY A 110 -10.37 11.20 -21.64
N ARG A 111 -9.48 10.23 -21.90
CA ARG A 111 -8.45 10.29 -22.96
C ARG A 111 -8.41 9.01 -23.76
#